data_AF-K0IIY1-F1
#
_entry.id   AF-K0IIY1-F1
#
_cell.length_a   1.000
_cell.length_b   1.000
_cell.length_c   1.000
_cell.angle_alpha   90.00
_cell.angle_beta   90.00
_cell.angle_gamma   90.00
#
_symmetry.space_group_name_H-M   'P 1'
#
loop_
_entity.id
_entity.type
_entity.pdbx_description
1 polymer ?
#
loop_
_entity_poly.entity_id
_entity_poly.type
_entity_poly.pdbx_seq_one_letter_code
_entity_poly.pdbx_strand_id
1 'polypeptide(L)'
;MNKTAFLQAEDEFSPANLYIMNADGQNQTRLAATGEFLFGGGPLVWSPDSTRIAFGTIRGIYVIDISNGSFRDLTGNDHDGNLFGFQIDKR
;
A
#
# COMPACT_ATOMS: atom_id res chain seq x y z
N MET A 1 5.16 16.35 8.45
CA MET A 1 5.12 15.52 7.23
C MET A 1 6.02 16.17 6.19
N ASN A 2 7.07 15.49 5.74
CA ASN A 2 7.96 16.00 4.67
C ASN A 2 8.03 15.03 3.48
N LYS A 3 7.05 14.13 3.37
CA LYS A 3 6.98 13.12 2.32
C LYS A 3 5.58 13.03 1.74
N THR A 4 5.52 12.74 0.46
CA THR A 4 4.30 12.52 -0.32
C THR A 4 4.33 11.08 -0.83
N ALA A 5 3.17 10.42 -0.85
CA ALA A 5 3.00 9.11 -1.49
C ALA A 5 1.98 9.24 -2.62
N PHE A 6 2.24 8.53 -3.71
CA PHE A 6 1.34 8.50 -4.86
C PHE A 6 1.50 7.20 -5.63
N LEU A 7 0.50 6.93 -6.46
CA LEU A 7 0.46 5.77 -7.33
C LEU A 7 0.84 6.18 -8.74
N GLN A 8 1.66 5.37 -9.40
CA GLN A 8 2.05 5.57 -10.79
C GLN A 8 1.89 4.26 -11.56
N ALA A 9 1.11 4.30 -12.64
CA ALA A 9 0.96 3.22 -13.61
C ALA A 9 1.57 3.65 -14.96
N GLU A 10 2.00 2.68 -15.78
CA GLU A 10 2.55 2.97 -17.11
C GLU A 10 1.44 3.40 -18.09
N ASP A 11 0.28 2.74 -18.01
CA ASP A 11 -0.94 3.06 -18.73
C ASP A 11 -2.20 2.75 -17.88
N GLU A 12 -3.40 2.95 -18.45
CA GLU A 12 -4.69 2.79 -17.75
C GLU A 12 -5.00 1.34 -17.33
N PHE A 13 -4.36 0.36 -17.97
CA PHE A 13 -4.58 -1.07 -17.71
C PHE A 13 -3.44 -1.69 -16.90
N SER A 14 -2.33 -0.96 -16.77
CA SER A 14 -1.18 -1.37 -16.00
C SER A 14 -1.46 -1.27 -14.52
N PRO A 15 -1.05 -2.28 -13.73
CA PRO A 15 -1.15 -2.16 -12.30
C PRO A 15 -0.28 -1.00 -11.79
N ALA A 16 -0.81 -0.24 -10.84
CA ALA A 16 -0.07 0.88 -10.28
C ALA A 16 1.12 0.38 -9.45
N ASN A 17 2.09 1.26 -9.25
CA ASN A 17 3.21 1.12 -8.33
C ASN A 17 3.14 2.22 -7.26
N LEU A 18 3.53 1.90 -6.03
CA LEU A 18 3.57 2.87 -4.94
C LEU A 18 4.92 3.57 -4.89
N TYR A 19 4.89 4.89 -5.00
CA TYR A 19 6.05 5.77 -4.92
C TYR A 19 5.97 6.67 -3.69
N ILE A 20 7.14 7.02 -3.17
CA ILE A 20 7.30 8.08 -2.17
C ILE A 20 8.33 9.09 -2.65
N MET A 21 8.14 10.35 -2.28
CA MET A 21 9.10 11.43 -2.53
C MET A 21 9.05 12.43 -1.38
N ASN A 22 10.01 13.34 -1.34
CA ASN A 22 9.95 14.48 -0.44
C ASN A 22 8.80 15.43 -0.83
N ALA A 23 8.33 16.25 0.10
CA ALA A 23 7.24 17.20 -0.16
C ALA A 23 7.58 18.25 -1.23
N ASP A 24 8.87 18.47 -1.52
CA ASP A 24 9.37 19.33 -2.59
C ASP A 24 9.46 18.63 -3.96
N GLY A 25 9.05 17.35 -4.05
CA GLY A 25 9.10 16.55 -5.27
C GLY A 25 10.43 15.83 -5.51
N GLN A 26 11.44 16.02 -4.66
CA GLN A 26 12.75 15.39 -4.84
C GLN A 26 12.80 13.99 -4.21
N ASN A 27 13.83 13.21 -4.58
CA ASN A 27 14.10 11.88 -4.03
C ASN A 27 12.93 10.89 -4.20
N GLN A 28 12.31 10.89 -5.38
CA GLN A 28 11.33 9.87 -5.73
C GLN A 28 11.97 8.49 -5.68
N THR A 29 11.37 7.59 -4.91
CA THR A 29 11.75 6.18 -4.85
C THR A 29 10.53 5.29 -4.95
N ARG A 30 10.66 4.17 -5.66
CA ARG A 30 9.63 3.14 -5.74
C ARG A 30 9.66 2.36 -4.44
N LEU A 31 8.59 2.48 -3.66
CA LEU A 31 8.49 1.80 -2.38
C LEU A 31 8.05 0.34 -2.58
N ALA A 32 7.17 0.10 -3.54
CA ALA A 32 6.77 -1.25 -3.87
C ALA A 32 6.17 -1.44 -5.26
N ALA A 33 6.34 -2.66 -5.76
CA ALA A 33 5.51 -3.22 -6.80
C ALA A 33 4.15 -3.55 -6.20
N THR A 34 3.16 -2.67 -6.34
CA THR A 34 1.80 -2.98 -5.89
C THR A 34 1.10 -4.00 -6.80
N GLY A 35 1.79 -4.56 -7.80
CA GLY A 35 1.35 -5.71 -8.61
C GLY A 35 -0.10 -5.58 -9.09
N GLU A 36 -0.76 -6.70 -9.38
CA GLU A 36 -2.21 -6.76 -9.68
C GLU A 36 -3.11 -6.24 -8.53
N PHE A 37 -2.54 -5.80 -7.40
CA PHE A 37 -3.30 -5.44 -6.22
C PHE A 37 -3.94 -4.04 -6.35
N LEU A 38 -3.42 -3.15 -7.21
CA LEU A 38 -3.97 -1.80 -7.39
C LEU A 38 -4.32 -1.50 -8.85
N PHE A 39 -5.44 -2.05 -9.33
CA PHE A 39 -6.13 -1.49 -10.49
C PHE A 39 -6.92 -0.26 -10.04
N GLY A 40 -6.54 0.93 -10.50
CA GLY A 40 -7.39 2.13 -10.38
C GLY A 40 -7.28 2.95 -9.10
N GLY A 41 -6.23 2.77 -8.29
CA GLY A 41 -5.86 3.76 -7.27
C GLY A 41 -6.86 3.98 -6.14
N GLY A 42 -7.08 2.95 -5.31
CA GLY A 42 -7.78 3.13 -4.03
C GLY A 42 -7.10 4.17 -3.13
N PRO A 43 -7.84 4.81 -2.20
CA PRO A 43 -7.27 5.80 -1.30
C PRO A 43 -6.18 5.17 -0.42
N LEU A 44 -5.00 5.79 -0.42
CA LEU A 44 -3.93 5.50 0.52
C LEU A 44 -3.92 6.56 1.63
N VAL A 45 -3.55 6.15 2.84
CA VAL A 45 -3.46 7.06 3.99
C VAL A 45 -2.15 6.86 4.73
N TRP A 46 -1.54 7.97 5.12
CA TRP A 46 -0.35 7.97 5.95
C TRP A 46 -0.70 7.71 7.41
N SER A 47 0.15 6.92 8.06
CA SER A 47 0.22 6.92 9.52
C SER A 47 0.64 8.30 10.06
N PRO A 48 0.17 8.72 11.25
CA PRO A 48 0.51 10.03 11.82
C PRO A 48 2.01 10.24 12.02
N ASP A 49 2.75 9.17 12.30
CA ASP A 49 4.21 9.19 12.49
C ASP A 49 5.00 9.17 11.16
N SER A 50 4.32 9.14 10.01
CA SER A 50 4.92 9.09 8.66
C SER A 50 5.82 7.87 8.41
N THR A 51 5.66 6.77 9.16
CA THR A 51 6.47 5.55 9.01
C THR A 51 5.80 4.48 8.17
N ARG A 52 4.48 4.58 8.02
CA ARG A 52 3.64 3.57 7.34
C ARG A 52 2.59 4.20 6.46
N ILE A 53 2.18 3.46 5.43
CA ILE A 53 1.05 3.78 4.56
C ILE A 53 0.07 2.62 4.59
N ALA A 54 -1.22 2.91 4.81
CA ALA A 54 -2.30 1.95 4.65
C ALA A 54 -3.00 2.16 3.30
N PHE A 55 -3.36 1.08 2.63
CA PHE A 55 -4.07 1.13 1.35
C PHE A 55 -4.96 -0.11 1.16
N GLY A 56 -6.06 0.06 0.45
CA GLY A 56 -6.98 -1.02 0.10
C GLY A 56 -6.71 -1.56 -1.30
N THR A 57 -6.92 -2.85 -1.50
CA THR A 57 -6.80 -3.57 -2.77
C THR A 57 -8.04 -4.44 -2.97
N ILE A 58 -8.18 -5.04 -4.16
CA ILE A 58 -9.23 -6.04 -4.40
C ILE A 58 -9.06 -7.31 -3.54
N ARG A 59 -7.88 -7.52 -2.94
CA ARG A 59 -7.55 -8.70 -2.12
C ARG A 59 -7.55 -8.41 -0.63
N GLY A 60 -7.66 -7.15 -0.19
CA GLY A 60 -7.67 -6.82 1.23
C GLY A 60 -7.16 -5.43 1.57
N ILE A 61 -6.83 -5.23 2.84
CA ILE A 61 -6.29 -3.99 3.39
C ILE A 61 -4.85 -4.26 3.83
N TYR A 62 -3.92 -3.45 3.35
CA TYR A 62 -2.50 -3.65 3.57
C TYR A 62 -1.89 -2.42 4.24
N VAL A 63 -0.82 -2.67 4.99
CA VAL A 63 0.07 -1.63 5.52
C VAL A 63 1.48 -1.92 5.05
N ILE A 64 2.15 -0.89 4.52
CA ILE A 64 3.58 -0.93 4.19
C ILE A 64 4.38 -0.09 5.18
N ASP A 65 5.51 -0.63 5.64
CA ASP A 65 6.55 0.11 6.34
C ASP A 65 7.49 0.77 5.33
N ILE A 66 7.60 2.11 5.40
CA ILE A 66 8.35 2.86 4.39
C ILE A 66 9.88 2.74 4.53
N SER A 67 10.37 2.22 5.66
CA SER A 67 11.81 2.15 5.94
C SER A 67 12.46 0.96 5.22
N ASN A 68 11.71 -0.12 5.03
CA ASN A 68 12.21 -1.38 4.49
C ASN A 68 11.31 -1.99 3.40
N GLY A 69 10.16 -1.38 3.10
CA GLY A 69 9.22 -1.87 2.08
C GLY A 69 8.43 -3.12 2.50
N SER A 70 8.46 -3.48 3.78
CA SER A 70 7.74 -4.65 4.30
C SER A 70 6.22 -4.42 4.29
N PHE A 71 5.47 -5.42 3.86
CA PHE A 71 4.01 -5.42 3.82
C PHE A 71 3.41 -6.30 4.89
N ARG A 72 2.24 -5.88 5.37
CA ARG A 72 1.37 -6.66 6.25
C ARG A 72 -0.07 -6.59 5.76
N ASP A 73 -0.69 -7.75 5.59
CA ASP A 73 -2.13 -7.88 5.40
C ASP A 73 -2.86 -7.69 6.74
N LEU A 74 -3.87 -6.84 6.77
CA LEU A 74 -4.72 -6.60 7.95
C LEU A 74 -6.06 -7.35 7.91
N THR A 75 -6.38 -8.01 6.80
CA THR A 75 -7.61 -8.78 6.61
C THR A 75 -7.48 -10.25 7.04
N GLY A 76 -6.24 -10.70 7.34
CA GLY A 76 -5.99 -12.08 7.76
C GLY A 76 -5.95 -13.07 6.61
N ASN A 77 -5.92 -12.58 5.36
CA ASN A 77 -5.67 -13.41 4.19
C ASN A 77 -4.22 -13.90 4.23
N ASP A 78 -3.99 -15.11 3.74
CA ASP A 78 -2.63 -15.53 3.43
C ASP A 78 -2.07 -14.64 2.31
N HIS A 79 -0.73 -14.62 2.14
CA HIS A 79 -0.08 -13.85 1.08
C HIS A 79 -0.61 -14.19 -0.33
N ASP A 80 -1.32 -15.32 -0.48
CA ASP A 80 -1.89 -15.81 -1.73
C ASP A 80 -3.33 -15.30 -1.98
N GLY A 81 -3.91 -14.55 -1.04
CA GLY A 81 -5.24 -13.95 -1.18
C GLY A 81 -6.39 -14.94 -0.98
N ASN A 82 -6.16 -16.06 -0.30
CA ASN A 82 -7.23 -16.92 0.17
C ASN A 82 -7.90 -16.29 1.40
N LEU A 83 -9.21 -16.06 1.29
CA LEU A 83 -10.06 -15.63 2.38
C LEU A 83 -10.15 -16.75 3.42
N PHE A 84 -9.23 -16.78 4.39
CA PHE A 84 -9.51 -17.47 5.65
C PHE A 84 -10.53 -16.60 6.39
N GLY A 85 -11.73 -17.14 6.56
CA GLY A 85 -12.90 -16.41 7.07
C GLY A 85 -12.57 -15.52 8.28
N PHE A 86 -13.17 -14.33 8.29
CA PHE A 86 -13.06 -13.35 9.37
C PHE A 86 -13.23 -14.02 10.74
N GLN A 87 -12.15 -14.12 11.52
CA GLN A 87 -12.26 -14.34 12.96
C GLN A 87 -12.37 -12.97 13.62
N ILE A 88 -13.58 -12.66 14.12
CA ILE A 88 -13.76 -11.58 15.08
C ILE A 88 -13.16 -12.10 16.39
N ASP A 89 -11.92 -11.72 16.68
CA ASP A 89 -11.35 -11.94 17.99
C ASP A 89 -12.07 -11.02 18.98
N LYS A 90 -13.04 -11.59 19.70
CA LYS A 90 -13.70 -10.92 20.81
C LYS A 90 -12.77 -11.03 22.01
N ARG A 91 -12.22 -9.88 22.41
CA ARG A 91 -11.58 -9.73 23.72
C ARG A 91 -12.51 -10.16 24.85
#